data_AF-A0A829MC71-F1
#
_entry.id   AF-A0A829MC71-F1
#
_cell.length_a   1.000
_cell.length_b   1.000
_cell.length_c   1.000
_cell.angle_alpha   90.00
_cell.angle_beta   90.00
_cell.angle_gamma   90.00
#
_symmetry.space_group_name_H-M   'P 1'
#
loop_
_entity.id
_entity.type
_entity.pdbx_description
1 polymer ?
#
loop_
_entity_poly.entity_id
_entity_poly.type
_entity_poly.pdbx_seq_one_letter_code
_entity_poly.pdbx_strand_id
1 'polypeptide(L)'
;MAVGSMALIASLMGCGTDAPARSVGTTTQTPAPPPGGSGSVPGGPTGGGGPEGGAGSIPGGPTGGGGPGGGGGEIPGGPTGSGGPGGGSGCIPNVGCVNVP
;
A
#
# COMPACT_ATOMS: atom_id res chain seq x y z
N MET A 1 29.22 -3.01 -29.66
CA MET A 1 28.27 -1.99 -30.14
C MET A 1 26.91 -2.34 -29.54
N ALA A 2 26.37 -1.40 -28.76
CA ALA A 2 24.96 -1.24 -28.37
C ALA A 2 24.09 -2.49 -28.15
N VAL A 3 23.97 -2.94 -26.89
CA VAL A 3 22.71 -3.13 -26.14
C VAL A 3 23.10 -3.19 -24.65
N GLY A 4 22.74 -2.31 -23.74
CA GLY A 4 21.90 -1.12 -23.78
C GLY A 4 21.84 -0.61 -22.33
N SER A 5 22.14 0.67 -22.14
CA SER A 5 22.33 1.38 -20.87
C SER A 5 21.06 1.57 -20.02
N MET A 6 20.26 0.53 -19.80
CA MET A 6 18.92 0.62 -19.20
C MET A 6 18.78 -0.05 -17.83
N ALA A 7 19.86 -0.19 -17.07
CA ALA A 7 19.80 -0.69 -15.68
C ALA A 7 20.28 0.33 -14.64
N LEU A 8 20.83 1.47 -15.08
CA LEU A 8 21.47 2.46 -14.22
C LEU A 8 20.59 3.69 -13.92
N ILE A 9 19.39 3.78 -14.49
CA ILE A 9 18.52 4.98 -14.39
C ILE A 9 17.30 4.81 -13.48
N ALA A 10 17.09 3.65 -12.84
CA ALA A 10 15.95 3.42 -11.94
C ALA A 10 16.28 3.63 -10.44
N SER A 11 17.53 3.92 -10.10
CA SER A 11 18.00 3.96 -8.70
C SER A 11 17.91 5.33 -8.03
N LEU A 12 17.23 6.32 -8.62
CA LEU A 12 17.19 7.70 -8.08
C LEU A 12 15.82 8.40 -8.05
N MET A 13 14.69 7.73 -8.33
CA MET A 13 13.34 8.31 -8.16
C MET A 13 12.45 7.34 -7.36
N GLY A 14 11.90 7.66 -6.20
CA GLY A 14 11.92 8.92 -5.48
C GLY A 14 11.43 8.78 -4.03
N CYS A 15 12.04 9.58 -3.17
CA CYS A 15 11.33 10.20 -2.06
C CYS A 15 10.29 11.13 -2.71
N GLY A 16 9.01 10.79 -2.64
CA GLY A 16 7.94 11.47 -3.36
C GLY A 16 6.67 11.52 -2.52
N THR A 17 6.49 12.63 -1.84
CA THR A 17 5.19 13.19 -1.46
C THR A 17 4.24 13.21 -2.66
N ASP A 18 2.99 12.76 -2.47
CA ASP A 18 1.83 12.91 -3.38
C ASP A 18 2.02 12.57 -4.89
N ALA A 19 1.86 11.30 -5.27
CA ALA A 19 1.51 10.90 -6.64
C ALA A 19 0.75 9.55 -6.64
N PRO A 20 -0.27 9.35 -7.51
CA PRO A 20 -1.06 8.11 -7.54
C PRO A 20 -0.16 6.96 -8.02
N ALA A 21 -0.08 5.89 -7.23
CA ALA A 21 0.70 4.72 -7.58
C ALA A 21 0.17 4.09 -8.89
N ARG A 22 0.87 4.32 -10.00
CA ARG A 22 0.65 3.58 -11.25
C ARG A 22 1.21 2.16 -11.06
N SER A 23 0.31 1.20 -10.90
CA SER A 23 0.64 -0.22 -10.90
C SER A 23 1.01 -0.66 -12.32
N VAL A 24 2.30 -0.80 -12.59
CA VAL A 24 2.80 -1.47 -13.81
C VAL A 24 2.80 -2.96 -13.53
N GLY A 25 1.87 -3.69 -14.15
CA GLY A 25 1.83 -5.14 -14.11
C GLY A 25 2.98 -5.73 -14.93
N THR A 26 4.07 -6.11 -14.27
CA THR A 26 5.10 -6.99 -14.83
C THR A 26 4.83 -8.41 -14.33
N THR A 27 4.16 -9.25 -15.12
CA THR A 27 4.04 -10.69 -14.83
C THR A 27 5.34 -11.41 -15.26
N THR A 28 6.39 -11.20 -14.49
CA THR A 28 7.51 -12.15 -14.42
C THR A 28 7.08 -13.24 -13.44
N GLN A 29 7.04 -14.51 -13.87
CA GLN A 29 6.89 -15.65 -12.95
C GLN A 29 8.18 -15.77 -12.13
N THR A 30 8.26 -14.97 -11.08
CA THR A 30 9.27 -15.03 -10.02
C THR A 30 8.96 -16.25 -9.14
N PRO A 31 9.98 -16.95 -8.60
CA PRO A 31 9.79 -17.93 -7.53
C PRO A 31 8.85 -17.39 -6.43
N ALA A 32 8.11 -18.27 -5.76
CA ALA A 32 7.21 -17.89 -4.67
C ALA A 32 7.89 -16.84 -3.77
N PRO A 33 7.28 -15.64 -3.58
CA PRO A 33 7.93 -14.61 -2.79
C PRO A 33 8.17 -15.15 -1.38
N PRO A 34 9.30 -14.79 -0.75
CA PRO A 34 9.60 -15.26 0.59
C PRO A 34 8.46 -14.91 1.55
N PRO A 35 8.24 -15.72 2.61
CA PRO A 35 7.23 -15.44 3.61
C PRO A 35 7.32 -14.00 4.11
N GLY A 36 6.16 -13.37 4.23
CA GLY A 36 6.05 -12.00 4.69
C GLY A 36 6.65 -11.76 6.07
N GLY A 37 7.24 -10.59 6.29
CA GLY A 37 7.77 -10.20 7.59
C GLY A 37 6.66 -9.74 8.54
N SER A 38 6.83 -9.98 9.85
CA SER A 38 5.95 -9.46 10.90
C SER A 38 6.78 -8.76 11.99
N GLY A 39 6.33 -7.59 12.44
CA GLY A 39 6.94 -6.80 13.50
C GLY A 39 5.90 -6.28 14.49
N SER A 40 6.26 -6.29 15.76
CA SER A 40 5.45 -5.75 16.85
C SER A 40 6.34 -5.18 17.94
N VAL A 41 6.03 -3.98 18.41
CA VAL A 41 6.68 -3.35 19.57
C VAL A 41 5.71 -3.38 20.75
N PRO A 42 6.11 -3.79 21.97
CA PRO A 42 5.24 -3.74 23.14
C PRO A 42 4.70 -2.32 23.36
N GLY A 43 3.37 -2.16 23.29
CA GLY A 43 2.70 -0.87 23.41
C GLY A 43 2.82 0.08 22.20
N GLY A 44 3.50 -0.33 21.12
CA GLY A 44 3.68 0.47 19.90
C GLY A 44 2.99 -0.14 18.67
N PRO A 45 3.15 0.45 17.47
CA PRO A 45 2.70 -0.17 16.23
C PRO A 45 3.01 -1.66 16.06
N THR A 46 2.08 -2.32 15.40
CA THR A 46 2.26 -3.64 14.80
C THR A 46 2.14 -3.53 13.29
N GLY A 47 2.79 -4.44 12.58
CA GLY A 47 2.71 -4.48 11.13
C GLY A 47 3.33 -5.73 10.56
N GLY A 48 2.76 -6.26 9.51
CA GLY A 48 3.36 -7.32 8.74
C GLY A 48 2.89 -7.28 7.29
N GLY A 49 3.58 -7.97 6.41
CA GLY A 49 3.18 -8.03 5.02
C GLY A 49 3.86 -9.15 4.26
N GLY A 50 3.08 -9.80 3.39
CA GLY A 50 3.50 -10.89 2.53
C GLY A 50 2.94 -10.77 1.10
N PRO A 51 3.07 -11.83 0.29
CA PRO A 51 2.59 -11.85 -1.10
C PRO A 51 1.11 -11.48 -1.24
N GLU A 52 0.29 -11.87 -0.26
CA GLU A 52 -1.15 -11.61 -0.25
C GLU A 52 -1.50 -10.23 0.31
N GLY A 53 -0.51 -9.45 0.74
CA GLY A 53 -0.70 -8.14 1.34
C GLY A 53 -0.21 -8.06 2.79
N GLY A 54 -0.34 -6.87 3.34
CA GLY A 54 0.07 -6.55 4.70
C GLY A 54 -0.98 -5.77 5.47
N ALA A 55 -0.85 -5.77 6.78
CA ALA A 55 -1.71 -5.03 7.69
C ALA A 55 -0.88 -4.49 8.85
N GLY A 56 -1.30 -3.35 9.39
CA GLY A 56 -0.66 -2.71 10.52
C GLY A 56 -1.65 -1.87 11.32
N SER A 57 -1.28 -1.61 12.56
CA SER A 57 -2.13 -0.87 13.49
C SER A 57 -1.27 -0.15 14.51
N ILE A 58 -1.69 1.05 14.88
CA ILE A 58 -1.09 1.82 15.97
C ILE A 58 -2.11 1.86 17.12
N PRO A 59 -1.72 1.54 18.37
CA PRO A 59 -2.61 1.70 19.52
C PRO A 59 -3.14 3.13 19.64
N GLY A 60 -4.47 3.30 19.60
CA GLY A 60 -5.15 4.60 19.61
C GLY A 60 -4.97 5.44 18.32
N GLY A 61 -4.23 4.91 17.34
CA GLY A 61 -3.91 5.57 16.09
C GLY A 61 -4.55 4.86 14.89
N PRO A 62 -4.13 5.22 13.68
CA PRO A 62 -4.70 4.66 12.47
C PRO A 62 -4.37 3.18 12.30
N THR A 63 -5.27 2.49 11.61
CA THR A 63 -5.08 1.13 11.15
C THR A 63 -5.14 1.10 9.63
N GLY A 64 -4.52 0.09 9.03
CA GLY A 64 -4.64 -0.10 7.60
C GLY A 64 -3.91 -1.33 7.10
N GLY A 65 -4.34 -1.78 5.94
CA GLY A 65 -3.75 -2.92 5.28
C GLY A 65 -4.14 -2.97 3.81
N GLY A 66 -3.52 -3.84 3.06
CA GLY A 66 -3.84 -4.01 1.67
C GLY A 66 -3.06 -5.14 1.02
N GLY A 67 -3.67 -5.70 -0.02
CA GLY A 67 -3.13 -6.78 -0.83
C GLY A 67 -3.44 -6.60 -2.31
N PRO A 68 -3.20 -7.63 -3.13
CA PRO A 68 -3.37 -7.57 -4.59
C PRO A 68 -4.77 -7.14 -5.05
N GLY A 69 -5.80 -7.44 -4.24
CA GLY A 69 -7.19 -7.05 -4.51
C GLY A 69 -7.58 -5.64 -4.03
N GLY A 70 -6.66 -4.93 -3.37
CA GLY A 70 -6.92 -3.65 -2.76
C GLY A 70 -6.60 -3.62 -1.26
N GLY A 71 -6.70 -2.42 -0.70
CA GLY A 71 -6.44 -2.15 0.70
C GLY A 71 -7.34 -1.05 1.25
N GLY A 72 -7.31 -0.88 2.55
CA GLY A 72 -8.05 0.15 3.23
C GLY A 72 -7.42 0.50 4.57
N GLY A 73 -7.90 1.60 5.12
CA GLY A 73 -7.43 2.11 6.39
C GLY A 73 -8.42 3.08 6.98
N GLU A 74 -8.28 3.26 8.28
CA GLU A 74 -9.17 4.06 9.08
C GLU A 74 -8.40 4.77 10.17
N ILE A 75 -8.83 5.99 10.46
CA ILE A 75 -8.34 6.76 11.59
C ILE A 75 -9.47 6.82 12.61
N PRO A 76 -9.26 6.43 13.88
CA PRO A 76 -10.28 6.56 14.91
C PRO A 76 -10.80 8.00 15.02
N GLY A 77 -12.12 8.18 14.85
CA GLY A 77 -12.77 9.50 14.84
C GLY A 77 -12.47 10.35 13.59
N GLY A 78 -11.69 9.84 12.66
CA GLY A 78 -11.24 10.50 11.44
C GLY A 78 -11.73 9.81 10.18
N PRO A 79 -11.08 10.09 9.04
CA PRO A 79 -11.48 9.56 7.76
C PRO A 79 -11.21 8.06 7.63
N THR A 80 -11.97 7.42 6.77
CA THR A 80 -11.79 6.04 6.33
C THR A 80 -11.63 5.99 4.82
N GLY A 81 -10.96 4.96 4.33
CA GLY A 81 -10.81 4.76 2.90
C GLY A 81 -10.42 3.34 2.54
N SER A 82 -10.82 2.93 1.34
CA SER A 82 -10.46 1.67 0.72
C SER A 82 -10.28 1.86 -0.78
N GLY A 83 -9.48 1.03 -1.42
CA GLY A 83 -9.27 1.09 -2.86
C GLY A 83 -8.62 -0.16 -3.41
N GLY A 84 -8.97 -0.49 -4.65
CA GLY A 84 -8.47 -1.64 -5.37
C GLY A 84 -8.61 -1.50 -6.89
N PRO A 85 -8.35 -2.57 -7.65
CA PRO A 85 -8.31 -2.54 -9.12
C PRO A 85 -9.62 -2.10 -9.80
N GLY A 86 -10.75 -2.15 -9.11
CA GLY A 86 -12.07 -1.73 -9.59
C GLY A 86 -12.62 -0.48 -8.90
N GLY A 87 -11.71 0.37 -8.40
CA GLY A 87 -12.08 1.63 -7.77
C GLY A 87 -11.81 1.68 -6.27
N GLY A 88 -12.11 2.84 -5.67
CA GLY A 88 -11.94 3.10 -4.27
C GLY A 88 -12.97 4.05 -3.70
N SER A 89 -13.13 4.00 -2.39
CA SER A 89 -14.11 4.78 -1.65
C SER A 89 -13.46 5.38 -0.41
N GLY A 90 -13.92 6.54 0.00
CA GLY A 90 -13.46 7.18 1.23
C GLY A 90 -14.53 8.05 1.84
N CYS A 91 -14.53 8.12 3.16
CA CYS A 91 -15.48 8.91 3.93
C CYS A 91 -14.72 9.78 4.92
N ILE A 92 -15.03 11.08 4.92
CA ILE A 92 -14.56 12.00 5.94
C ILE A 92 -15.74 12.38 6.84
N PRO A 93 -15.65 12.15 8.17
CA PRO A 93 -16.69 12.54 9.11
C PRO A 93 -17.05 14.01 8.96
N ASN A 94 -18.34 14.31 8.98
CA ASN A 94 -18.90 15.66 8.86
C ASN A 94 -18.66 16.37 7.50
N VAL A 95 -18.06 15.70 6.53
CA VAL A 95 -17.84 16.24 5.18
C VAL A 95 -18.61 15.43 4.14
N GLY A 96 -18.45 14.10 4.17
CA GLY A 96 -19.16 13.19 3.26
C GLY A 96 -18.30 12.04 2.75
N CYS A 97 -18.93 11.20 1.91
CA CYS A 97 -18.31 10.04 1.29
C CYS A 97 -18.19 10.19 -0.22
N VAL A 98 -17.15 9.63 -0.79
CA VAL A 98 -16.89 9.58 -2.23
C VAL A 98 -16.57 8.13 -2.62
N ASN A 99 -17.09 7.71 -3.77
CA ASN A 99 -16.74 6.45 -4.42
C ASN A 99 -16.33 6.73 -5.86
N VAL A 100 -15.18 6.20 -6.25
CA VAL A 100 -14.62 6.26 -7.60
C VAL A 100 -14.54 4.81 -8.11
N PRO A 101 -15.27 4.45 -9.18
CA PRO A 101 -15.19 3.12 -9.79
C PRO A 101 -13.90 2.91 -10.60
#